data_AF-K6X098-F1
#
_entry.id   AF-K6X098-F1
#
_cell.length_a   1.000
_cell.length_b   1.000
_cell.length_c   1.000
_cell.angle_alpha   90.00
_cell.angle_beta   90.00
_cell.angle_gamma   90.00
#
_symmetry.space_group_name_H-M   'P 1'
#
loop_
_entity.id
_entity.type
_entity.pdbx_description
1 polymer ?
#
loop_
_entity_poly.entity_id
_entity_poly.type
_entity_poly.pdbx_seq_one_letter_code
_entity_poly.pdbx_strand_id
1 'polypeptide(L)'
;MVASVRAILDTSIVVATDVPPLAGELALSSITLAELQFGVLIAKDQAPRAERLRRLLFIERTFDALPVDDAVAESYGRVAAAIVEAGRQPRARSMDLLIAATAHAHSARLYTRNAADFVGLEDLVDVVTV
;
A
#
# COMPACT_ATOMS: atom_id res chain seq x y z
N MET A 1 -3.06 24.49 -5.44
CA MET A 1 -2.19 23.52 -6.12
C MET A 1 -2.34 22.22 -5.38
N VAL A 2 -2.88 21.17 -6.01
CA VAL A 2 -2.99 19.86 -5.35
C VAL A 2 -1.58 19.33 -5.19
N ALA A 3 -1.18 19.02 -3.96
CA ALA A 3 0.11 18.40 -3.69
C ALA A 3 0.14 17.07 -4.45
N SER A 4 1.07 16.93 -5.40
CA SER A 4 1.13 15.75 -6.24
C SER A 4 1.70 14.63 -5.39
N VAL A 5 0.87 13.78 -4.79
CA VAL A 5 1.34 12.52 -4.19
C VAL A 5 2.16 11.81 -5.27
N ARG A 6 3.45 11.60 -5.00
CA ARG A 6 4.37 11.02 -5.99
C ARG A 6 4.62 9.55 -5.72
N ALA A 7 4.37 9.08 -4.50
CA ALA A 7 4.57 7.69 -4.13
C ALA A 7 3.60 7.21 -3.04
N ILE A 8 3.10 5.99 -3.20
CA ILE A 8 2.40 5.22 -2.18
C ILE A 8 3.36 4.19 -1.59
N LEU A 9 3.38 4.07 -0.27
CA LEU A 9 4.13 3.02 0.41
C LEU A 9 3.22 1.82 0.66
N ASP A 10 3.65 0.66 0.20
CA ASP A 10 3.09 -0.62 0.62
C ASP A 10 3.34 -0.85 2.12
N THR A 11 2.46 -1.62 2.76
CA THR A 11 2.56 -2.04 4.15
C THR A 11 3.90 -2.73 4.44
N SER A 12 4.46 -3.47 3.49
CA SER A 12 5.78 -4.08 3.60
C SER A 12 6.92 -3.08 3.84
N ILE A 13 6.80 -1.86 3.29
CA ILE A 13 7.72 -0.74 3.51
C ILE A 13 7.43 -0.07 4.85
N VAL A 14 6.17 0.05 5.23
CA VAL A 14 5.78 0.73 6.48
C VAL A 14 6.22 -0.07 7.72
N VAL A 15 6.23 -1.40 7.64
CA VAL A 15 6.61 -2.27 8.77
C VAL A 15 8.11 -2.55 8.86
N ALA A 16 8.86 -2.11 7.86
CA ALA A 16 10.30 -2.24 7.77
C ALA A 16 11.05 -1.37 8.79
N THR A 17 12.27 -1.78 9.14
CA THR A 17 13.17 -1.02 10.01
C THR A 17 14.37 -0.41 9.28
N ASP A 18 14.60 -0.83 8.05
CA ASP A 18 15.81 -0.60 7.26
C ASP A 18 15.48 -0.02 5.87
N VAL A 19 14.52 0.92 5.83
CA VAL A 19 14.13 1.60 4.58
C VAL A 19 15.13 2.71 4.27
N PRO A 20 15.79 2.71 3.10
CA PRO A 20 16.61 3.84 2.67
C PRO A 20 15.74 5.08 2.39
N PRO A 21 16.32 6.28 2.29
CA PRO A 21 15.58 7.47 1.89
C PRO A 21 14.82 7.24 0.57
N LEU A 22 13.51 7.45 0.58
CA LEU A 22 12.65 7.30 -0.59
C LEU A 22 12.37 8.65 -1.24
N ALA A 23 12.26 8.66 -2.57
CA ALA A 23 12.07 9.88 -3.34
C ALA A 23 10.58 10.19 -3.56
N GLY A 24 10.22 11.47 -3.40
CA GLY A 24 8.89 11.99 -3.71
C GLY A 24 8.09 12.38 -2.48
N GLU A 25 6.88 12.88 -2.74
CA GLU A 25 5.87 13.12 -1.71
C GLU A 25 5.19 11.79 -1.39
N LEU A 26 5.44 11.28 -0.18
CA LEU A 26 5.05 9.94 0.25
C LEU A 26 3.67 9.99 0.91
N ALA A 27 2.80 9.06 0.53
CA ALA A 27 1.50 8.84 1.16
C ALA A 27 1.24 7.34 1.38
N LEU A 28 0.16 7.05 2.11
CA LEU A 28 -0.29 5.68 2.38
C LEU A 28 -1.69 5.46 1.82
N SER A 29 -2.02 4.22 1.52
CA SER A 29 -3.43 3.83 1.37
C SER A 29 -4.04 3.61 2.76
N SER A 30 -5.32 3.95 2.92
CA SER A 30 -6.13 3.56 4.08
C SER A 30 -6.17 2.03 4.30
N ILE A 31 -5.92 1.24 3.25
CA ILE A 31 -5.74 -0.21 3.34
C ILE A 31 -4.53 -0.59 4.18
N THR A 32 -3.41 0.14 4.03
CA THR A 32 -2.22 -0.05 4.87
C THR A 32 -2.52 0.23 6.34
N LEU A 33 -3.31 1.28 6.64
CA LEU A 33 -3.77 1.52 8.02
C LEU A 33 -4.62 0.37 8.54
N ALA A 34 -5.54 -0.17 7.73
CA ALA A 34 -6.37 -1.31 8.11
C ALA A 34 -5.53 -2.54 8.46
N GLU A 35 -4.48 -2.82 7.69
CA GLU A 35 -3.55 -3.93 7.95
C GLU A 35 -2.75 -3.73 9.24
N LEU A 36 -2.26 -2.50 9.49
CA LEU A 36 -1.57 -2.17 10.74
C LEU A 36 -2.49 -2.32 11.96
N GLN A 37 -3.73 -1.81 11.87
CA GLN A 37 -4.72 -1.96 12.93
C GLN A 37 -5.04 -3.43 13.20
N PHE A 38 -5.30 -4.22 12.16
CA PHE A 38 -5.51 -5.66 12.28
C PHE A 38 -4.32 -6.35 12.96
N GLY A 39 -3.10 -5.98 12.57
CA GLY A 39 -1.86 -6.47 13.17
C GLY A 39 -1.77 -6.21 14.67
N VAL A 40 -2.21 -5.05 15.15
CA VAL A 40 -2.30 -4.72 16.59
C VAL A 40 -3.33 -5.61 17.28
N LEU A 41 -4.53 -5.72 16.70
CA LEU A 41 -5.66 -6.43 17.31
C LEU A 41 -5.43 -7.94 17.43
N ILE A 42 -4.74 -8.55 16.47
CA ILE A 42 -4.48 -10.00 16.47
C ILE A 42 -3.22 -10.41 17.25
N ALA A 43 -2.33 -9.46 17.58
CA ALA A 43 -1.13 -9.74 18.36
C ALA A 43 -1.55 -10.28 19.74
N LYS A 44 -1.05 -11.45 20.14
CA LYS A 44 -1.42 -12.10 21.42
C LYS A 44 -0.55 -11.62 22.58
N ASP A 45 0.75 -11.49 22.32
CA ASP A 45 1.75 -11.14 23.33
C ASP A 45 1.87 -9.62 23.52
N GLN A 46 2.12 -9.21 24.77
CA GLN A 46 2.14 -7.79 25.14
C GLN A 46 3.26 -7.00 24.44
N ALA A 47 4.47 -7.53 24.36
CA ALA A 47 5.61 -6.81 23.77
C ALA A 47 5.45 -6.58 22.26
N PRO A 48 5.15 -7.60 21.42
CA PRO A 48 4.84 -7.38 20.00
C PRO A 48 3.63 -6.46 19.76
N ARG A 49 2.59 -6.55 20.59
CA ARG A 49 1.41 -5.66 20.49
C ARG A 49 1.80 -4.20 20.75
N ALA A 50 2.61 -3.93 21.77
CA ALA A 50 3.08 -2.59 22.11
C ALA A 50 3.91 -1.97 20.97
N GLU A 51 4.80 -2.75 20.36
CA GLU A 51 5.59 -2.30 19.20
C GLU A 51 4.71 -1.98 17.99
N ARG A 52 3.77 -2.86 17.65
CA ARG A 52 2.81 -2.62 16.55
C ARG A 52 1.96 -1.38 16.80
N LEU A 53 1.49 -1.18 18.04
CA LEU A 53 0.71 0.01 18.40
C LEU A 53 1.55 1.28 18.30
N ARG A 54 2.80 1.25 18.78
CA ARG A 54 3.73 2.36 18.66
C ARG A 54 3.93 2.76 17.20
N ARG A 55 4.07 1.78 16.31
CA ARG A 55 4.20 1.99 14.86
C ARG A 55 2.94 2.59 14.26
N LEU A 56 1.76 2.00 14.53
CA LEU A 56 0.49 2.54 14.05
C LEU A 56 0.33 4.02 14.43
N LEU A 57 0.54 4.35 15.70
CA LEU A 57 0.42 5.72 16.19
C LEU A 57 1.45 6.68 15.58
N PHE A 58 2.66 6.19 15.28
CA PHE A 58 3.65 6.98 14.55
C PHE A 58 3.19 7.27 13.12
N ILE A 59 2.67 6.24 12.44
CA ILE A 59 2.19 6.36 11.07
C ILE A 59 0.99 7.30 10.96
N GLU A 60 -0.02 7.15 11.82
CA GLU A 60 -1.20 8.03 11.85
C GLU A 60 -0.87 9.50 12.12
N ARG A 61 0.28 9.78 12.77
CA ARG A 61 0.75 11.16 12.98
C ARG A 61 1.62 11.71 11.85
N THR A 62 2.19 10.82 11.04
CA THR A 62 3.22 11.18 10.03
C THR A 62 2.62 11.26 8.63
N PHE A 63 1.61 10.45 8.35
CA PHE A 63 1.03 10.31 7.01
C PHE A 63 -0.47 10.54 7.03
N ASP A 64 -0.95 11.29 6.05
CA ASP A 64 -2.36 11.27 5.68
C ASP A 64 -2.61 10.07 4.76
N ALA A 65 -3.42 9.13 5.22
CA ALA A 65 -3.78 7.97 4.42
C ALA A 65 -4.91 8.31 3.43
N LEU A 66 -4.71 7.95 2.18
CA LEU A 66 -5.67 8.17 1.11
C LEU A 66 -6.84 7.19 1.23
N PRO A 67 -8.09 7.68 1.17
CA PRO A 67 -9.27 6.84 1.27
C PRO A 67 -9.43 5.96 0.02
N VAL A 68 -10.16 4.85 0.17
CA VAL A 68 -10.70 4.13 -0.98
C VAL A 68 -11.98 4.85 -1.43
N ASP A 69 -11.85 5.71 -2.43
CA ASP A 69 -12.95 6.43 -3.06
C ASP A 69 -13.32 5.85 -4.44
N ASP A 70 -14.21 6.53 -5.17
CA ASP A 70 -14.67 6.09 -6.49
C ASP A 70 -13.52 5.96 -7.51
N ALA A 71 -12.50 6.83 -7.44
CA ALA A 71 -11.35 6.78 -8.33
C ALA A 71 -10.44 5.59 -8.04
N VAL A 72 -10.26 5.25 -6.76
CA VAL A 72 -9.57 4.02 -6.33
C VAL A 72 -10.38 2.78 -6.74
N ALA A 73 -11.71 2.81 -6.60
CA ALA A 73 -12.57 1.69 -7.00
C ALA A 73 -12.52 1.42 -8.51
N GLU A 74 -12.55 2.46 -9.34
CA GLU A 74 -12.39 2.33 -10.80
C GLU A 74 -11.00 1.78 -11.16
N SER A 75 -9.97 2.28 -10.49
CA SER A 75 -8.59 1.82 -10.66
C SER A 75 -8.40 0.37 -10.24
N TYR A 76 -9.08 -0.07 -9.19
CA TYR A 76 -9.08 -1.46 -8.75
C TYR A 76 -9.65 -2.38 -9.83
N GLY A 77 -10.72 -1.98 -10.52
CA GLY A 77 -11.27 -2.74 -11.65
C GLY A 77 -10.23 -3.01 -12.74
N ARG A 78 -9.46 -1.98 -13.13
CA ARG A 78 -8.37 -2.09 -14.11
C ARG A 78 -7.25 -2.99 -13.61
N VAL A 79 -6.76 -2.75 -12.39
CA VAL A 79 -5.69 -3.54 -11.76
C VAL A 79 -6.09 -5.02 -11.65
N ALA A 80 -7.30 -5.31 -11.19
CA ALA A 80 -7.80 -6.67 -11.04
C ALA A 80 -7.95 -7.37 -12.40
N ALA A 81 -8.41 -6.67 -13.45
CA ALA A 81 -8.49 -7.22 -14.80
C ALA A 81 -7.11 -7.61 -15.34
N ALA A 82 -6.11 -6.73 -15.19
CA ALA A 82 -4.74 -7.00 -15.63
C ALA A 82 -4.13 -8.23 -14.91
N ILE A 83 -4.39 -8.40 -13.61
CA ILE A 83 -3.97 -9.60 -12.86
C ILE A 83 -4.61 -10.89 -13.42
N VAL A 84 -5.89 -10.84 -13.81
CA VAL A 84 -6.58 -11.99 -14.42
C VAL A 84 -5.97 -12.31 -15.79
N GLU A 85 -5.70 -11.29 -16.62
CA GLU A 85 -5.07 -11.45 -17.92
C GLU A 85 -3.64 -12.03 -17.81
N ALA A 86 -2.92 -11.68 -16.74
CA ALA A 86 -1.64 -12.27 -16.39
C ALA A 86 -1.74 -13.72 -15.82
N GLY A 87 -2.95 -14.31 -15.78
CA GLY A 87 -3.18 -15.68 -15.33
C GLY A 87 -3.17 -15.87 -13.80
N ARG A 88 -3.31 -14.78 -13.05
CA ARG A 88 -3.25 -14.77 -11.58
C ARG A 88 -4.64 -14.55 -10.96
N GLN A 89 -4.78 -14.80 -9.66
CA GLN A 89 -6.06 -14.68 -8.94
C GLN A 89 -6.13 -13.41 -8.07
N PRO A 90 -6.97 -12.41 -8.42
CA PRO A 90 -7.05 -11.14 -7.66
C PRO A 90 -7.52 -11.30 -6.21
N ARG A 91 -8.44 -12.24 -5.95
CA ARG A 91 -9.07 -12.40 -4.63
C ARG A 91 -8.08 -12.79 -3.51
N ALA A 92 -7.01 -13.49 -3.84
CA ALA A 92 -5.97 -13.85 -2.87
C ALA A 92 -5.11 -12.66 -2.44
N ARG A 93 -5.21 -11.53 -3.17
CA ARG A 93 -4.34 -10.35 -3.07
C ARG A 93 -5.16 -9.06 -2.95
N SER A 94 -6.43 -9.14 -2.53
CA SER A 94 -7.36 -8.01 -2.67
C SER A 94 -6.89 -6.74 -1.94
N MET A 95 -6.21 -6.89 -0.79
CA MET A 95 -5.63 -5.76 -0.05
C MET A 95 -4.45 -5.15 -0.82
N ASP A 96 -3.48 -5.96 -1.23
CA ASP A 96 -2.34 -5.53 -2.07
C ASP A 96 -2.81 -4.79 -3.34
N LEU A 97 -3.81 -5.34 -4.02
CA LEU A 97 -4.36 -4.74 -5.23
C LEU A 97 -5.11 -3.43 -4.98
N LEU A 98 -5.72 -3.24 -3.82
CA LEU A 98 -6.30 -1.94 -3.45
C LEU A 98 -5.21 -0.90 -3.13
N ILE A 99 -4.08 -1.32 -2.57
CA ILE A 99 -2.90 -0.44 -2.40
C ILE A 99 -2.37 -0.02 -3.78
N ALA A 100 -2.20 -0.96 -4.70
CA ALA A 100 -1.80 -0.66 -6.08
C ALA A 100 -2.82 0.21 -6.82
N ALA A 101 -4.12 -0.05 -6.63
CA ALA A 101 -5.18 0.78 -7.19
C ALA A 101 -5.16 2.21 -6.64
N THR A 102 -4.79 2.39 -5.37
CA THR A 102 -4.58 3.72 -4.77
C THR A 102 -3.43 4.43 -5.49
N ALA A 103 -2.31 3.74 -5.72
CA ALA A 103 -1.18 4.30 -6.48
C ALA A 103 -1.57 4.69 -7.91
N HIS A 104 -2.28 3.81 -8.62
CA HIS A 104 -2.81 4.06 -9.96
C HIS A 104 -3.73 5.29 -9.99
N ALA A 105 -4.74 5.36 -9.11
CA ALA A 105 -5.73 6.44 -9.07
C ALA A 105 -5.10 7.82 -8.89
N HIS A 106 -3.98 7.88 -8.16
CA HIS A 106 -3.26 9.11 -7.87
C HIS A 106 -2.05 9.35 -8.79
N SER A 107 -1.86 8.53 -9.84
CA SER A 107 -0.68 8.60 -10.73
C SER A 107 0.65 8.59 -9.96
N ALA A 108 0.69 7.80 -8.88
CA ALA A 108 1.83 7.68 -7.98
C ALA A 108 2.57 6.36 -8.21
N ARG A 109 3.88 6.34 -7.92
CA ARG A 109 4.63 5.07 -7.86
C ARG A 109 4.25 4.27 -6.63
N LEU A 110 4.45 2.95 -6.67
CA LEU A 110 4.27 2.07 -5.52
C LEU A 110 5.64 1.57 -5.05
N TYR A 111 6.04 1.95 -3.83
CA TYR A 111 7.20 1.35 -3.18
C TYR A 111 6.78 0.09 -2.43
N THR A 112 7.45 -1.03 -2.68
CA THR A 112 7.16 -2.34 -2.06
C THR A 112 8.41 -3.19 -1.91
N ARG A 113 8.39 -4.14 -0.97
CA ARG A 113 9.36 -5.24 -0.89
C ARG A 113 8.91 -6.50 -1.62
N ASN A 114 7.64 -6.55 -2.00
CA ASN A 114 6.98 -7.73 -2.54
C ASN A 114 6.60 -7.50 -4.00
N ALA A 115 7.53 -7.06 -4.84
CA ALA A 115 7.25 -6.72 -6.24
C ALA A 115 6.61 -7.88 -7.04
N ALA A 116 6.90 -9.13 -6.66
CA ALA A 116 6.27 -10.33 -7.23
C ALA A 116 4.73 -10.32 -7.12
N ASP A 117 4.18 -9.55 -6.18
CA ASP A 117 2.74 -9.45 -5.94
C ASP A 117 2.05 -8.61 -7.00
N PHE A 118 2.81 -7.74 -7.67
CA PHE A 118 2.31 -6.77 -8.65
C PHE A 118 2.71 -7.09 -10.10
N VAL A 119 3.29 -8.27 -10.35
CA VAL A 119 3.57 -8.75 -11.72
C VAL A 119 2.28 -8.77 -12.55
N GLY A 120 2.33 -8.15 -13.72
CA GLY A 120 1.19 -7.94 -14.62
C GLY A 120 0.57 -6.54 -14.53
N LEU A 121 1.10 -5.64 -13.69
CA LEU A 121 0.63 -4.26 -13.52
C LEU A 121 1.57 -3.20 -14.11
N GLU A 122 2.59 -3.60 -14.85
CA GLU A 122 3.70 -2.74 -15.29
C GLU A 122 3.24 -1.56 -16.16
N ASP A 123 2.16 -1.74 -16.93
CA ASP A 123 1.56 -0.69 -17.76
C ASP A 123 0.60 0.24 -16.99
N LEU A 124 0.27 -0.10 -15.74
CA LEU A 124 -0.68 0.63 -14.89
C LEU A 124 0.02 1.36 -13.74
N VAL A 125 0.99 0.73 -13.09
CA VAL A 125 1.62 1.25 -11.88
C VAL A 125 3.14 1.13 -11.99
N ASP A 126 3.84 2.25 -11.73
CA ASP A 126 5.29 2.25 -11.55
C ASP A 126 5.64 1.59 -10.20
N VAL A 127 5.97 0.29 -10.22
CA VAL A 127 6.33 -0.48 -9.03
C VAL A 127 7.83 -0.43 -8.81
N VAL A 128 8.25 0.13 -7.68
CA VAL A 128 9.66 0.24 -7.30
C VAL A 128 9.95 -0.67 -6.11
N THR A 129 10.87 -1.62 -6.32
CA THR A 129 11.32 -2.52 -5.25
C THR A 129 12.35 -1.82 -4.37
N VAL A 130 12.22 -1.97 -3.05
CA VAL A 130 13.13 -1.40 -2.04
C VAL A 130 13.75 -2.50 -1.19
#